data_AF-A0A1H8Z5J4-F1
#
_entry.id   AF-A0A1H8Z5J4-F1
#
_cell.length_a   1.000
_cell.length_b   1.000
_cell.length_c   1.000
_cell.angle_alpha   90.00
_cell.angle_beta   90.00
_cell.angle_gamma   90.00
#
_symmetry.space_group_name_H-M   'P 1'
#
loop_
_entity.id
_entity.type
_entity.pdbx_description
1 polymer ?
#
loop_
_entity_poly.entity_id
_entity_poly.type
_entity_poly.pdbx_seq_one_letter_code
_entity_poly.pdbx_strand_id
1 'polypeptide(L)'
;METNEISAESVNILLAGIVGMLLLSVALVVFFIVYQRRIFEQQRIRLAEEQAHQKQLLTAAVEVQETERRRIARDLHDDIGSLLSATRLYLRQLKPDSSPEKSASIRAESLSILDEIIQNTRRITHDLLPPVLEKFGYQAAAEDLCERVGKSGGMKMIYSGGSNQRRLEDKQEIALYRVLQELVNNTLKHAKASEIEVVNSWQGDLFKFRYRDDGKGFDPLTVKSGGLGLKNIESRITLVGGSLDWKSAPGDGLEVNISLNNAN
;
A
#
# COMPACT_ATOMS: atom_id res chain seq x y z
N MET A 1 -80.26 14.20 43.55
CA MET A 1 -79.27 13.10 43.64
C MET A 1 -78.52 12.92 42.32
N GLU A 2 -79.16 13.10 41.16
CA GLU A 2 -78.52 12.98 39.82
C GLU A 2 -77.34 13.95 39.55
N THR A 3 -77.33 15.15 40.15
CA THR A 3 -76.24 16.14 39.92
C THR A 3 -74.90 15.72 40.51
N ASN A 4 -74.87 14.85 41.53
CA ASN A 4 -73.63 14.34 42.11
C ASN A 4 -73.04 13.18 41.31
N GLU A 5 -73.86 12.38 40.62
CA GLU A 5 -73.40 11.25 39.80
C GLU A 5 -72.72 11.71 38.51
N ILE A 6 -73.29 12.71 37.83
CA ILE A 6 -72.71 13.30 36.60
C ILE A 6 -71.34 13.94 36.86
N SER A 7 -71.13 14.50 38.07
CA SER A 7 -69.84 15.06 38.47
C SER A 7 -68.78 13.98 38.71
N ALA A 8 -69.16 12.79 39.20
CA ALA A 8 -68.23 11.70 39.47
C ALA A 8 -67.75 11.02 38.17
N GLU A 9 -68.64 10.83 37.21
CA GLU A 9 -68.32 10.24 35.91
C GLU A 9 -67.35 11.13 35.11
N SER A 10 -67.59 12.45 35.11
CA SER A 10 -66.72 13.43 34.46
C SER A 10 -65.29 13.46 35.05
N VAL A 11 -65.17 13.31 36.38
CA VAL A 11 -63.87 13.23 37.06
C VAL A 11 -63.11 11.96 36.69
N ASN A 12 -63.80 10.82 36.59
CA ASN A 12 -63.18 9.55 36.21
C ASN A 12 -62.62 9.58 34.78
N ILE A 13 -63.34 10.18 33.83
CA ILE A 13 -62.88 10.35 32.45
C ILE A 13 -61.60 11.21 32.41
N LEU A 14 -61.57 12.30 33.18
CA LEU A 14 -60.42 13.20 33.24
C LEU A 14 -59.18 12.51 33.85
N LEU A 15 -59.36 11.74 34.91
CA LEU A 15 -58.29 10.93 35.51
C LEU A 15 -57.75 9.88 34.54
N ALA A 16 -58.62 9.18 33.82
CA ALA A 16 -58.22 8.20 32.82
C ALA A 16 -57.40 8.84 31.68
N GLY A 17 -57.79 10.03 31.23
CA GLY A 17 -57.06 10.81 30.23
C GLY A 17 -55.66 11.23 30.70
N ILE A 18 -55.54 11.70 31.95
CA ILE A 18 -54.23 12.04 32.54
C ILE A 18 -53.32 10.81 32.63
N VAL A 19 -53.84 9.68 33.09
CA VAL A 19 -53.08 8.43 33.17
C VAL A 19 -52.64 7.97 31.77
N GLY A 20 -53.53 8.04 30.78
CA GLY A 20 -53.21 7.71 29.39
C GLY A 20 -52.11 8.61 28.80
N MET A 21 -52.20 9.92 29.03
CA MET A 21 -51.16 10.88 28.61
C MET A 21 -49.82 10.65 29.31
N LEU A 22 -49.84 10.34 30.61
CA LEU A 22 -48.63 10.00 31.36
C LEU A 22 -47.98 8.72 30.82
N LEU A 23 -48.75 7.66 30.60
CA LEU A 23 -48.24 6.41 30.02
C LEU A 23 -47.64 6.64 28.62
N LEU A 24 -48.31 7.42 27.78
CA LEU A 24 -47.80 7.79 26.46
C LEU A 24 -46.49 8.58 26.56
N SER A 25 -46.41 9.55 27.48
CA SER A 25 -45.20 10.35 27.69
C SER A 25 -44.01 9.48 28.13
N VAL A 26 -44.23 8.55 29.06
CA VAL A 26 -43.22 7.59 29.51
C VAL A 26 -42.80 6.67 28.36
N ALA A 27 -43.75 6.15 27.58
CA ALA A 27 -43.44 5.31 26.43
C ALA A 27 -42.59 6.04 25.38
N LEU A 28 -42.88 7.31 25.09
CA LEU A 28 -42.08 8.14 24.17
C LEU A 28 -40.67 8.40 24.71
N VAL A 29 -40.53 8.70 26.01
CA VAL A 29 -39.22 8.89 26.63
C VAL A 29 -38.40 7.59 26.60
N VAL A 30 -39.00 6.45 26.93
CA VAL A 30 -38.33 5.15 26.87
C VAL A 30 -37.93 4.80 25.43
N PHE A 31 -38.83 5.00 24.46
CA PHE A 31 -38.55 4.81 23.05
C PHE A 31 -37.38 5.67 22.59
N PHE A 32 -37.37 6.96 22.95
CA PHE A 32 -36.31 7.89 22.62
C PHE A 32 -34.95 7.47 23.22
N ILE A 33 -34.93 7.04 24.49
CA ILE A 33 -33.71 6.53 25.15
C ILE A 33 -33.18 5.28 24.44
N VAL A 34 -34.05 4.31 24.12
CA VAL A 34 -33.66 3.08 23.41
C VAL A 34 -33.13 3.40 22.01
N TYR A 35 -33.80 4.31 21.30
CA TYR A 35 -33.39 4.75 19.97
C TYR A 35 -32.02 5.43 20.01
N GLN A 36 -31.80 6.37 20.93
CA GLN A 36 -30.50 7.02 21.10
C GLN A 36 -29.40 6.02 21.47
N ARG A 37 -29.66 5.07 22.36
CA ARG A 37 -28.69 4.02 22.72
C ARG A 37 -28.28 3.18 21.51
N ARG A 38 -29.22 2.81 20.64
CA ARG A 38 -28.92 2.06 19.41
C ARG A 38 -28.00 2.85 18.46
N ILE A 39 -28.29 4.14 18.26
CA ILE A 39 -27.45 5.00 17.41
C ILE A 39 -26.04 5.12 18.00
N PHE A 40 -25.94 5.36 19.31
CA PHE A 40 -24.64 5.52 19.97
C PHE A 40 -23.82 4.22 19.90
N GLU A 41 -24.42 3.06 20.14
CA GLU A 41 -23.73 1.78 20.00
C GLU A 41 -23.27 1.51 18.56
N GLN A 42 -24.09 1.85 17.54
CA GLN A 42 -23.67 1.75 16.13
C GLN A 42 -22.48 2.68 15.82
N GLN A 43 -22.48 3.90 16.33
CA GLN A 43 -21.36 4.83 16.18
C GLN A 43 -20.09 4.31 16.87
N ARG A 44 -20.22 3.73 18.07
CA ARG A 44 -19.09 3.12 18.80
C ARG A 44 -18.51 1.93 18.05
N ILE A 45 -19.36 1.05 17.52
CA ILE A 45 -18.91 -0.10 16.73
C ILE A 45 -18.17 0.39 15.49
N ARG A 46 -18.75 1.34 14.74
CA ARG A 46 -18.11 1.91 13.55
C ARG A 46 -16.76 2.56 13.86
N LEU A 47 -16.69 3.35 14.93
CA LEU A 47 -15.45 3.98 15.36
C LEU A 47 -14.40 2.93 15.77
N ALA A 48 -14.82 1.88 16.48
CA ALA A 48 -13.92 0.78 16.86
C ALA A 48 -13.42 0.00 15.63
N GLU A 49 -14.26 -0.21 14.62
CA GLU A 49 -13.89 -0.83 13.34
C GLU A 49 -12.91 0.05 12.56
N GLU A 50 -13.17 1.35 12.45
CA GLU A 50 -12.27 2.31 11.80
C GLU A 50 -10.90 2.36 12.52
N GLN A 51 -10.88 2.40 13.86
CA GLN A 51 -9.65 2.37 14.65
C GLN A 51 -8.90 1.04 14.50
N ALA A 52 -9.61 -0.09 14.50
CA ALA A 52 -9.01 -1.40 14.30
C ALA A 52 -8.39 -1.51 12.91
N HIS A 53 -9.07 -1.01 11.88
CA HIS A 53 -8.57 -1.00 10.51
C HIS A 53 -7.34 -0.09 10.37
N GLN A 54 -7.37 1.13 10.90
CA GLN A 54 -6.20 2.03 10.91
C GLN A 54 -5.00 1.38 11.61
N LYS A 55 -5.22 0.73 12.75
CA LYS A 55 -4.16 0.00 13.45
C LYS A 55 -3.59 -1.14 12.61
N GLN A 56 -4.43 -1.88 11.89
CA GLN A 56 -3.97 -2.93 10.98
C GLN A 56 -3.10 -2.37 9.86
N LEU A 57 -3.50 -1.25 9.24
CA LEU A 57 -2.70 -0.60 8.19
C LEU A 57 -1.35 -0.11 8.72
N LEU A 58 -1.30 0.47 9.91
CA LEU A 58 -0.06 0.90 10.55
C LEU A 58 0.86 -0.28 10.87
N THR A 59 0.33 -1.35 11.45
CA THR A 59 1.11 -2.57 11.73
C THR A 59 1.69 -3.15 10.43
N ALA A 60 0.89 -3.24 9.36
CA ALA A 60 1.36 -3.72 8.06
C ALA A 60 2.50 -2.83 7.52
N ALA A 61 2.37 -1.49 7.60
CA ALA A 61 3.43 -0.58 7.18
C ALA A 61 4.75 -0.81 7.95
N VAL A 62 4.67 -0.97 9.28
CA VAL A 62 5.84 -1.23 10.13
C VAL A 62 6.48 -2.58 9.81
N GLU A 63 5.69 -3.64 9.65
CA GLU A 63 6.19 -4.97 9.30
C GLU A 63 6.94 -4.98 7.95
N VAL A 64 6.41 -4.25 6.97
CA VAL A 64 7.07 -4.10 5.66
C VAL A 64 8.37 -3.33 5.79
N GLN A 65 8.36 -2.22 6.54
CA GLN A 65 9.56 -1.42 6.76
C GLN A 65 10.67 -2.24 7.44
N GLU A 66 10.33 -3.02 8.47
CA GLU A 66 11.29 -3.88 9.16
C GLU A 66 11.79 -5.04 8.29
N THR A 67 10.91 -5.64 7.48
CA THR A 67 11.29 -6.68 6.52
C THR A 67 12.29 -6.14 5.50
N GLU A 68 12.00 -4.97 4.93
CA GLU A 68 12.87 -4.33 3.95
C GLU A 68 14.20 -3.91 4.58
N ARG A 69 14.19 -3.36 5.78
CA ARG A 69 15.39 -3.03 6.54
C ARG A 69 16.28 -4.26 6.78
N ARG A 70 15.69 -5.41 7.15
CA ARG A 70 16.43 -6.66 7.34
C ARG A 70 16.97 -7.21 6.03
N ARG A 71 16.22 -7.10 4.93
CA ARG A 71 16.68 -7.46 3.59
C ARG A 71 17.90 -6.64 3.21
N ILE A 72 17.83 -5.31 3.33
CA ILE A 72 18.96 -4.41 3.04
C ILE A 72 20.18 -4.76 3.88
N ALA A 73 19.99 -4.97 5.19
CA ALA A 73 21.09 -5.32 6.08
C ALA A 73 21.77 -6.62 5.65
N ARG A 74 20.99 -7.61 5.18
CA ARG A 74 21.51 -8.87 4.64
C ARG A 74 22.24 -8.66 3.32
N ASP A 75 21.63 -7.97 2.35
CA ASP A 75 22.23 -7.72 1.04
C ASP A 75 23.56 -6.93 1.20
N LEU A 76 23.60 -5.94 2.10
CA LEU A 76 24.84 -5.21 2.41
C LEU A 76 25.89 -6.10 3.09
N HIS A 77 25.49 -6.94 4.05
CA HIS A 77 26.44 -7.77 4.79
C HIS A 77 27.01 -8.90 3.91
N ASP A 78 26.15 -9.63 3.22
CA ASP A 78 26.50 -10.82 2.46
C ASP A 78 27.17 -10.44 1.13
N ASP A 79 26.59 -9.51 0.35
CA ASP A 79 27.12 -9.16 -0.98
C ASP A 79 28.31 -8.21 -0.88
N ILE A 80 28.24 -7.16 -0.05
CA ILE A 80 29.31 -6.14 0.00
C ILE A 80 30.36 -6.50 1.05
N GLY A 81 29.95 -6.93 2.25
CA GLY A 81 30.86 -7.24 3.35
C GLY A 81 31.82 -8.39 3.03
N SER A 82 31.33 -9.44 2.38
CA SER A 82 32.14 -10.58 1.95
C SER A 82 33.16 -10.19 0.88
N LEU A 83 32.71 -9.46 -0.16
CA LEU A 83 33.59 -9.02 -1.25
C LEU A 83 34.67 -8.05 -0.74
N LEU A 84 34.33 -7.09 0.13
CA LEU A 84 35.32 -6.20 0.74
C LEU A 84 36.36 -6.96 1.57
N SER A 85 35.93 -8.00 2.29
CA SER A 85 36.83 -8.86 3.06
C SER A 85 37.77 -9.65 2.14
N ALA A 86 37.27 -10.14 1.00
CA ALA A 86 38.08 -10.79 -0.03
C ALA A 86 39.08 -9.80 -0.66
N THR A 87 38.64 -8.60 -1.08
CA THR A 87 39.54 -7.55 -1.60
C THR A 87 40.66 -7.24 -0.61
N ARG A 88 40.33 -7.08 0.68
CA ARG A 88 41.32 -6.84 1.74
C ARG A 88 42.32 -8.00 1.86
N LEU A 89 41.88 -9.24 1.73
CA LEU A 89 42.75 -10.42 1.77
C LEU A 89 43.69 -10.44 0.56
N TYR A 90 43.19 -10.19 -0.65
CA TYR A 90 44.01 -10.11 -1.87
C TYR A 90 45.07 -9.01 -1.76
N LEU A 91 44.67 -7.79 -1.36
CA LEU A 91 45.61 -6.69 -1.19
C LEU A 91 46.66 -6.95 -0.11
N ARG A 92 46.34 -7.70 0.94
CA ARG A 92 47.32 -8.13 1.97
C ARG A 92 48.39 -9.09 1.44
N GLN A 93 48.13 -9.79 0.33
CA GLN A 93 49.11 -10.66 -0.30
C GLN A 93 50.18 -9.87 -1.08
N LEU A 94 49.93 -8.57 -1.34
CA LEU A 94 50.90 -7.66 -1.94
C LEU A 94 52.00 -7.33 -0.93
N LYS A 95 53.15 -8.00 -1.04
CA LYS A 95 54.37 -7.70 -0.26
C LYS A 95 55.34 -6.84 -1.09
N PRO A 96 56.22 -6.05 -0.45
CA PRO A 96 57.22 -5.22 -1.14
C PRO A 96 58.08 -6.02 -2.13
N ASP A 97 58.41 -7.27 -1.80
CA ASP A 97 59.27 -8.15 -2.60
C ASP A 97 58.49 -9.04 -3.58
N SER A 98 57.21 -8.73 -3.84
CA SER A 98 56.40 -9.51 -4.79
C SER A 98 56.90 -9.30 -6.22
N SER A 99 56.93 -10.36 -7.03
CA SER A 99 57.29 -10.20 -8.46
C SER A 99 56.32 -9.22 -9.16
N PRO A 100 56.77 -8.56 -10.23
CA PRO A 100 55.90 -7.70 -11.04
C PRO A 100 54.65 -8.43 -11.53
N GLU A 101 54.75 -9.70 -11.98
CA GLU A 101 53.58 -10.45 -12.46
C GLU A 101 52.59 -10.74 -11.32
N LYS A 102 53.09 -11.15 -10.14
CA LYS A 102 52.24 -11.43 -8.98
C LYS A 102 51.53 -10.16 -8.49
N SER A 103 52.23 -9.04 -8.46
CA SER A 103 51.67 -7.74 -8.08
C SER A 103 50.59 -7.27 -9.07
N ALA A 104 50.81 -7.47 -10.37
CA ALA A 104 49.84 -7.13 -11.41
C ALA A 104 48.58 -8.01 -11.31
N SER A 105 48.74 -9.32 -11.10
CA SER A 105 47.62 -10.26 -10.94
C SER A 105 46.75 -9.92 -9.71
N ILE A 106 47.36 -9.69 -8.54
CA ILE A 106 46.61 -9.32 -7.32
C ILE A 106 45.86 -8.00 -7.52
N ARG A 107 46.47 -7.02 -8.21
CA ARG A 107 45.83 -5.73 -8.51
C ARG A 107 44.63 -5.90 -9.43
N ALA A 108 44.78 -6.69 -10.49
CA ALA A 108 43.69 -6.98 -11.43
C ALA A 108 42.51 -7.67 -10.72
N GLU A 109 42.79 -8.69 -9.90
CA GLU A 109 41.75 -9.41 -9.15
C GLU A 109 41.04 -8.48 -8.15
N SER A 110 41.81 -7.64 -7.43
CA SER A 110 41.25 -6.68 -6.48
C SER A 110 40.35 -5.65 -7.17
N LEU A 111 40.74 -5.16 -8.35
CA LEU A 111 39.93 -4.24 -9.15
C LEU A 111 38.65 -4.91 -9.66
N SER A 112 38.72 -6.16 -10.11
CA SER A 112 37.56 -6.94 -10.54
C SER A 112 36.53 -7.07 -9.41
N ILE A 113 36.98 -7.44 -8.20
CA ILE A 113 36.10 -7.53 -7.01
C ILE A 113 35.51 -6.15 -6.65
N LEU A 114 36.29 -5.07 -6.77
CA LEU A 114 35.78 -3.71 -6.53
C LEU A 114 34.70 -3.30 -7.55
N ASP A 115 34.88 -3.64 -8.83
CA ASP A 115 33.87 -3.39 -9.86
C ASP A 115 32.58 -4.17 -9.56
N GLU A 116 32.70 -5.41 -9.10
CA GLU A 116 31.55 -6.21 -8.64
C GLU A 116 30.82 -5.55 -7.46
N ILE A 117 31.56 -5.07 -6.45
CA ILE A 117 31.00 -4.31 -5.33
C ILE A 117 30.25 -3.06 -5.82
N ILE A 118 30.80 -2.32 -6.78
CA ILE A 118 30.17 -1.13 -7.35
C ILE A 118 28.85 -1.50 -8.04
N GLN A 119 28.83 -2.57 -8.83
CA GLN A 119 27.61 -3.03 -9.50
C GLN A 119 26.54 -3.51 -8.50
N ASN A 120 26.93 -4.28 -7.48
CA ASN A 120 26.02 -4.75 -6.43
C ASN A 120 25.45 -3.58 -5.62
N THR A 121 26.29 -2.59 -5.29
CA THR A 121 25.85 -1.36 -4.60
C THR A 121 24.84 -0.57 -5.43
N ARG A 122 25.11 -0.43 -6.74
CA ARG A 122 24.17 0.22 -7.67
C ARG A 122 22.84 -0.51 -7.74
N ARG A 123 22.85 -1.85 -7.81
CA ARG A 123 21.64 -2.69 -7.80
C ARG A 123 20.84 -2.47 -6.51
N ILE A 124 21.47 -2.57 -5.34
CA ILE A 124 20.80 -2.37 -4.04
C ILE A 124 20.21 -0.96 -3.96
N THR A 125 20.96 0.07 -4.36
CA THR A 125 20.49 1.46 -4.33
C THR A 125 19.30 1.66 -5.27
N HIS A 126 19.35 1.07 -6.45
CA HIS A 126 18.27 1.09 -7.41
C HIS A 126 16.99 0.44 -6.84
N ASP A 127 17.11 -0.64 -6.06
CA ASP A 127 15.99 -1.27 -5.37
C ASP A 127 15.43 -0.42 -4.21
N LEU A 128 16.22 0.54 -3.69
CA LEU A 128 15.82 1.41 -2.57
C LEU A 128 15.16 2.71 -3.01
N LEU A 129 15.78 3.42 -3.94
CA LEU A 129 15.19 4.58 -4.56
C LEU A 129 15.84 4.72 -5.94
N PRO A 130 15.12 4.40 -7.03
CA PRO A 130 15.68 4.56 -8.35
C PRO A 130 16.12 6.00 -8.56
N PRO A 131 17.37 6.27 -9.00
CA PRO A 131 17.83 7.62 -9.31
C PRO A 131 16.95 8.32 -10.35
N VAL A 132 16.29 7.55 -11.20
CA VAL A 132 15.32 8.03 -12.20
C VAL A 132 14.11 8.67 -11.53
N LEU A 133 13.60 8.06 -10.45
CA LEU A 133 12.47 8.59 -9.69
C LEU A 133 12.83 9.93 -9.02
N GLU A 134 14.00 9.99 -8.40
CA GLU A 134 14.47 11.20 -7.73
C GLU A 134 14.63 12.38 -8.71
N LYS A 135 15.23 12.11 -9.88
CA LYS A 135 15.56 13.16 -10.87
C LYS A 135 14.43 13.52 -11.82
N PHE A 136 13.63 12.55 -12.23
CA PHE A 136 12.67 12.67 -13.33
C PHE A 136 11.23 12.36 -12.93
N GLY A 137 10.99 11.98 -11.67
CA GLY A 137 9.66 11.73 -11.12
C GLY A 137 9.05 10.39 -11.50
N TYR A 138 7.81 10.18 -11.06
CA TYR A 138 7.14 8.88 -11.15
C TYR A 138 6.99 8.37 -12.59
N GLN A 139 6.63 9.24 -13.54
CA GLN A 139 6.34 8.83 -14.92
C GLN A 139 7.54 8.17 -15.59
N ALA A 140 8.70 8.84 -15.58
CA ALA A 140 9.94 8.32 -16.14
C ALA A 140 10.39 7.04 -15.43
N ALA A 141 10.23 6.97 -14.10
CA ALA A 141 10.60 5.77 -13.34
C ALA A 141 9.68 4.58 -13.64
N ALA A 142 8.38 4.81 -13.82
CA ALA A 142 7.41 3.79 -14.17
C ALA A 142 7.64 3.25 -15.58
N GLU A 143 7.91 4.12 -16.54
CA GLU A 143 8.29 3.75 -17.91
C GLU A 143 9.56 2.90 -17.94
N ASP A 144 10.63 3.34 -17.26
CA ASP A 144 11.88 2.60 -17.13
C ASP A 144 11.71 1.23 -16.46
N LEU A 145 10.83 1.13 -15.45
CA LEU A 145 10.48 -0.17 -14.85
C LEU A 145 9.77 -1.08 -15.86
N CYS A 146 8.76 -0.57 -16.56
CA CYS A 146 8.00 -1.34 -17.55
C CYS A 146 8.89 -1.83 -18.70
N GLU A 147 9.78 -0.98 -19.21
CA GLU A 147 10.73 -1.35 -20.25
C GLU A 147 11.67 -2.46 -19.83
N ARG A 148 12.25 -2.38 -18.62
CA ARG A 148 13.19 -3.40 -18.13
C ARG A 148 12.52 -4.74 -17.93
N VAL A 149 11.32 -4.74 -17.37
CA VAL A 149 10.54 -5.97 -17.19
C VAL A 149 10.17 -6.56 -18.56
N GLY A 150 9.70 -5.74 -19.49
CA GLY A 150 9.39 -6.18 -20.87
C GLY A 150 10.60 -6.75 -21.61
N LYS A 151 11.79 -6.14 -21.48
CA LYS A 151 13.04 -6.62 -22.10
C LYS A 151 13.51 -7.98 -21.56
N SER A 152 13.08 -8.38 -20.37
CA SER A 152 13.43 -9.70 -19.80
C SER A 152 12.74 -10.87 -20.51
N GLY A 153 11.78 -10.60 -21.40
CA GLY A 153 11.20 -11.57 -22.36
C GLY A 153 10.09 -12.46 -21.81
N GLY A 154 9.77 -12.37 -20.52
CA GLY A 154 8.74 -13.20 -19.88
C GLY A 154 7.32 -12.62 -19.87
N MET A 155 7.13 -11.36 -20.27
CA MET A 155 5.87 -10.65 -20.09
C MET A 155 5.77 -9.42 -20.99
N LYS A 156 4.60 -9.18 -21.60
CA LYS A 156 4.33 -7.94 -22.34
C LYS A 156 3.92 -6.85 -21.35
N MET A 157 4.62 -5.72 -21.39
CA MET A 157 4.32 -4.54 -20.57
C MET A 157 3.82 -3.41 -21.47
N ILE A 158 2.65 -2.85 -21.16
CA ILE A 158 2.10 -1.67 -21.82
C ILE A 158 2.08 -0.54 -20.81
N TYR A 159 2.83 0.52 -21.06
CA TYR A 159 2.78 1.76 -20.27
C TYR A 159 2.11 2.87 -21.08
N SER A 160 1.11 3.52 -20.49
CA SER A 160 0.40 4.65 -21.09
C SER A 160 0.27 5.78 -20.07
N GLY A 161 1.22 6.71 -20.13
CA GLY A 161 1.23 7.92 -19.31
C GLY A 161 1.21 9.19 -20.14
N GLY A 162 0.41 10.16 -19.70
CA GLY A 162 0.41 11.49 -20.33
C GLY A 162 1.76 12.19 -20.13
N SER A 163 2.32 12.79 -21.18
CA SER A 163 3.63 13.49 -21.18
C SER A 163 3.68 14.80 -20.39
N ASN A 164 2.73 15.03 -19.48
CA ASN A 164 2.67 16.26 -18.70
C ASN A 164 3.84 16.30 -17.71
N GLN A 165 4.59 17.41 -17.70
CA GLN A 165 5.63 17.71 -16.70
C GLN A 165 5.10 17.88 -15.26
N ARG A 166 3.79 17.66 -15.04
CA ARG A 166 3.18 17.79 -13.72
C ARG A 166 3.60 16.60 -12.85
N ARG A 167 4.27 16.90 -11.75
CA ARG A 167 4.71 15.92 -10.75
C ARG A 167 3.70 15.80 -9.61
N LEU A 168 3.65 14.61 -9.03
CA LEU A 168 3.06 14.39 -7.70
C LEU A 168 4.04 14.92 -6.64
N GLU A 169 3.57 15.07 -5.40
CA GLU A 169 4.48 15.31 -4.27
C GLU A 169 5.47 14.14 -4.12
N ASP A 170 6.70 14.41 -3.65
CA ASP A 170 7.76 13.40 -3.52
C ASP A 170 7.31 12.14 -2.77
N LYS A 171 6.54 12.30 -1.68
CA LYS A 171 6.01 11.18 -0.89
C LYS A 171 5.03 10.34 -1.70
N GLN A 172 4.19 10.98 -2.52
CA GLN A 172 3.22 10.32 -3.39
C GLN A 172 3.93 9.59 -4.54
N GLU A 173 4.96 10.19 -5.16
CA GLU A 173 5.76 9.55 -6.20
C GLU A 173 6.44 8.27 -5.67
N ILE A 174 7.06 8.34 -4.49
CA ILE A 174 7.71 7.20 -3.84
C ILE A 174 6.67 6.12 -3.52
N ALA A 175 5.56 6.48 -2.88
CA ALA A 175 4.53 5.51 -2.50
C ALA A 175 3.96 4.80 -3.74
N LEU A 176 3.61 5.55 -4.79
CA LEU A 176 3.05 4.98 -6.00
C LEU A 176 4.06 4.12 -6.76
N TYR A 177 5.33 4.52 -6.83
CA TYR A 177 6.37 3.71 -7.44
C TYR A 177 6.56 2.37 -6.71
N ARG A 178 6.57 2.38 -5.37
CA ARG A 178 6.63 1.15 -4.57
C ARG A 178 5.43 0.25 -4.80
N VAL A 179 4.23 0.83 -4.91
CA VAL A 179 3.01 0.07 -5.24
C VAL A 179 3.13 -0.57 -6.62
N LEU A 180 3.61 0.15 -7.64
CA LEU A 180 3.85 -0.42 -8.97
C LEU A 180 4.84 -1.59 -8.92
N GLN A 181 5.96 -1.45 -8.18
CA GLN A 181 6.92 -2.54 -8.00
C GLN A 181 6.30 -3.78 -7.34
N GLU A 182 5.49 -3.59 -6.30
CA GLU A 182 4.83 -4.67 -5.58
C GLU A 182 3.81 -5.39 -6.47
N LEU A 183 3.01 -4.64 -7.24
CA LEU A 183 2.04 -5.17 -8.20
C LEU A 183 2.73 -6.01 -9.29
N VAL A 184 3.75 -5.45 -9.95
CA VAL A 184 4.52 -6.17 -10.98
C VAL A 184 5.15 -7.44 -10.41
N ASN A 185 5.75 -7.37 -9.21
CA ASN A 185 6.36 -8.53 -8.56
C ASN A 185 5.31 -9.60 -8.22
N ASN A 186 4.14 -9.20 -7.73
CA ASN A 186 3.03 -10.12 -7.45
C ASN A 186 2.58 -10.83 -8.73
N THR A 187 2.46 -10.11 -9.84
CA THR A 187 2.06 -10.69 -11.12
C THR A 187 3.11 -11.66 -11.65
N LEU A 188 4.39 -11.29 -11.63
CA LEU A 188 5.50 -12.16 -12.04
C LEU A 188 5.59 -13.45 -11.21
N LYS A 189 5.37 -13.37 -9.89
CA LYS A 189 5.49 -14.53 -9.00
C LYS A 189 4.26 -15.42 -8.95
N HIS A 190 3.06 -14.84 -9.09
CA HIS A 190 1.84 -15.52 -8.68
C HIS A 190 0.78 -15.60 -9.78
N ALA A 191 0.71 -14.64 -10.70
CA ALA A 191 -0.44 -14.49 -11.58
C ALA A 191 -0.39 -15.40 -12.81
N LYS A 192 0.81 -15.83 -13.25
CA LYS A 192 1.00 -16.50 -14.56
C LYS A 192 0.39 -15.68 -15.72
N ALA A 193 0.46 -14.36 -15.60
CA ALA A 193 -0.01 -13.41 -16.59
C ALA A 193 0.91 -13.39 -17.82
N SER A 194 0.36 -13.02 -18.97
CA SER A 194 1.09 -12.78 -20.21
C SER A 194 1.27 -11.29 -20.50
N GLU A 195 0.40 -10.45 -19.95
CA GLU A 195 0.36 -9.01 -20.17
C GLU A 195 0.08 -8.23 -18.88
N ILE A 196 0.77 -7.10 -18.74
CA ILE A 196 0.45 -6.05 -17.76
C ILE A 196 0.21 -4.74 -18.51
N GLU A 197 -0.86 -4.06 -18.14
CA GLU A 197 -1.18 -2.70 -18.56
C GLU A 197 -1.06 -1.74 -17.37
N VAL A 198 -0.30 -0.66 -17.57
CA VAL A 198 -0.13 0.43 -16.60
C VAL A 198 -0.55 1.73 -17.27
N VAL A 199 -1.60 2.35 -16.75
CA VAL A 199 -2.15 3.60 -17.29
C VAL A 199 -2.17 4.66 -16.21
N ASN A 200 -1.70 5.86 -16.51
CA ASN A 200 -1.78 7.00 -15.62
C ASN A 200 -2.23 8.26 -16.36
N SER A 201 -3.08 9.05 -15.70
CA SER A 201 -3.66 10.25 -16.27
C SER A 201 -3.95 11.31 -15.20
N TRP A 202 -3.98 12.56 -15.62
CA TRP A 202 -4.42 13.69 -14.81
C TRP A 202 -5.86 14.05 -15.16
N GLN A 203 -6.69 14.24 -14.14
CA GLN A 203 -8.05 14.80 -14.24
C GLN A 203 -8.13 16.02 -13.33
N GLY A 204 -7.75 17.19 -13.85
CA GLY A 204 -7.52 18.37 -13.01
C GLY A 204 -6.36 18.10 -12.03
N ASP A 205 -6.63 18.24 -10.73
CA ASP A 205 -5.67 17.98 -9.65
C ASP A 205 -5.67 16.54 -9.16
N LEU A 206 -6.53 15.69 -9.73
CA LEU A 206 -6.62 14.29 -9.38
C LEU A 206 -5.77 13.45 -10.33
N PHE A 207 -4.73 12.82 -9.79
CA PHE A 207 -3.94 11.83 -10.50
C PHE A 207 -4.62 10.46 -10.40
N LYS A 208 -4.86 9.83 -11.55
CA LYS A 208 -5.43 8.49 -11.66
C LYS A 208 -4.36 7.54 -12.14
N PHE A 209 -4.20 6.43 -11.42
CA PHE A 209 -3.37 5.30 -11.81
C PHE A 209 -4.24 4.05 -11.93
N ARG A 210 -4.00 3.28 -12.98
CA ARG A 210 -4.57 1.96 -13.19
C ARG A 210 -3.46 0.98 -13.48
N TYR A 211 -3.49 -0.14 -12.80
CA TYR A 211 -2.72 -1.33 -13.09
C TYR A 211 -3.68 -2.45 -13.44
N ARG A 212 -3.38 -3.21 -14.50
CA ARG A 212 -4.12 -4.42 -14.84
C ARG A 212 -3.16 -5.52 -15.26
N ASP A 213 -3.38 -6.74 -14.77
CA ASP A 213 -2.79 -7.95 -15.35
C ASP A 213 -3.87 -8.92 -15.83
N ASP A 214 -3.52 -9.77 -16.79
CA ASP A 214 -4.38 -10.80 -17.39
C ASP A 214 -4.20 -12.18 -16.75
N GLY A 215 -3.68 -12.25 -15.52
CA GLY A 215 -3.34 -13.51 -14.90
C GLY A 215 -4.54 -14.30 -14.37
N LYS A 216 -4.23 -15.32 -13.56
CA LYS A 216 -5.23 -16.24 -12.99
C LYS A 216 -6.23 -15.58 -12.02
N GLY A 217 -5.98 -14.34 -11.58
CA GLY A 217 -6.76 -13.66 -10.54
C GLY A 217 -6.90 -14.46 -9.24
N PHE A 218 -7.79 -14.01 -8.37
CA PHE A 218 -8.17 -14.71 -7.14
C PHE A 218 -9.58 -14.31 -6.71
N ASP A 219 -10.22 -15.13 -5.87
CA ASP A 219 -11.53 -14.79 -5.30
C ASP A 219 -11.33 -13.94 -4.01
N PRO A 220 -11.79 -12.66 -4.00
CA PRO A 220 -11.70 -11.77 -2.84
C PRO A 220 -12.34 -12.33 -1.57
N LEU A 221 -13.35 -13.19 -1.69
CA LEU A 221 -14.08 -13.77 -0.56
C LEU A 221 -13.28 -14.91 0.10
N THR A 222 -12.49 -15.64 -0.70
CA THR A 222 -11.62 -16.72 -0.19
C THR A 222 -10.34 -16.17 0.44
N VAL A 223 -9.81 -15.07 -0.11
CA VAL A 223 -8.66 -14.33 0.44
C VAL A 223 -9.17 -13.26 1.39
N LYS A 224 -9.64 -13.66 2.58
CA LYS A 224 -10.13 -12.72 3.62
C LYS A 224 -9.17 -11.53 3.74
N SER A 225 -9.62 -10.34 3.34
CA SER A 225 -8.91 -9.06 3.45
C SER A 225 -7.62 -8.90 2.63
N GLY A 226 -7.47 -9.59 1.49
CA GLY A 226 -6.29 -9.48 0.65
C GLY A 226 -5.03 -10.04 1.35
N GLY A 227 -4.13 -10.69 0.61
CA GLY A 227 -2.84 -11.10 1.20
C GLY A 227 -2.10 -9.92 1.82
N LEU A 228 -1.07 -10.18 2.63
CA LEU A 228 -0.23 -9.13 3.25
C LEU A 228 0.17 -8.04 2.23
N GLY A 229 0.48 -8.43 0.98
CA GLY A 229 0.84 -7.49 -0.09
C GLY A 229 -0.26 -6.48 -0.48
N LEU A 230 -1.53 -6.87 -0.50
CA LEU A 230 -2.62 -5.93 -0.81
C LEU A 230 -2.85 -4.95 0.36
N LYS A 231 -2.74 -5.42 1.60
CA LYS A 231 -2.79 -4.56 2.79
C LYS A 231 -1.63 -3.56 2.81
N ASN A 232 -0.46 -3.97 2.34
CA ASN A 232 0.71 -3.09 2.23
C ASN A 232 0.47 -2.00 1.19
N ILE A 233 -0.04 -2.38 0.01
CA ILE A 233 -0.41 -1.45 -1.05
C ILE A 233 -1.45 -0.44 -0.54
N GLU A 234 -2.51 -0.93 0.11
CA GLU A 234 -3.56 -0.08 0.70
C GLU A 234 -2.99 0.87 1.76
N SER A 235 -2.16 0.37 2.68
CA SER A 235 -1.53 1.18 3.73
C SER A 235 -0.65 2.29 3.15
N ARG A 236 0.19 1.99 2.16
CA ARG A 236 1.06 2.97 1.50
C ARG A 236 0.28 4.12 0.86
N ILE A 237 -0.80 3.79 0.13
CA ILE A 237 -1.63 4.80 -0.54
C ILE A 237 -2.41 5.63 0.47
N THR A 238 -2.98 4.98 1.49
CA THR A 238 -3.72 5.67 2.56
C THR A 238 -2.83 6.65 3.32
N LEU A 239 -1.58 6.30 3.61
CA LEU A 239 -0.62 7.16 4.32
C LEU A 239 -0.23 8.43 3.55
N VAL A 240 -0.39 8.44 2.21
CA VAL A 240 -0.15 9.62 1.37
C VAL A 240 -1.44 10.34 0.97
N GLY A 241 -2.55 10.06 1.64
CA GLY A 241 -3.85 10.70 1.41
C GLY A 241 -4.56 10.24 0.14
N GLY A 242 -4.18 9.09 -0.42
CA GLY A 242 -4.78 8.52 -1.61
C GLY A 242 -5.97 7.60 -1.32
N SER A 243 -6.69 7.23 -2.37
CA SER A 243 -7.68 6.15 -2.34
C SER A 243 -7.32 5.05 -3.33
N LEU A 244 -7.72 3.82 -2.99
CA LEU A 244 -7.46 2.63 -3.77
C LEU A 244 -8.72 1.76 -3.85
N ASP A 245 -8.97 1.22 -5.03
CA ASP A 245 -9.97 0.18 -5.30
C ASP A 245 -9.29 -0.92 -6.10
N TRP A 246 -9.71 -2.17 -5.91
CA TRP A 246 -9.18 -3.28 -6.70
C TRP A 246 -10.25 -4.33 -6.98
N LYS A 247 -10.11 -4.99 -8.11
CA LYS A 247 -11.03 -6.02 -8.60
C LYS A 247 -10.22 -7.21 -9.05
N SER A 248 -10.65 -8.40 -8.65
CA SER A 248 -10.09 -9.65 -9.14
C SER A 248 -11.17 -10.72 -9.12
N ALA A 249 -11.11 -11.61 -10.10
CA ALA A 249 -11.90 -12.83 -10.12
C ALA A 249 -11.03 -13.98 -10.67
N PRO A 250 -11.29 -15.24 -10.29
CA PRO A 250 -10.59 -16.38 -10.86
C PRO A 250 -10.68 -16.39 -12.39
N GLY A 251 -9.53 -16.32 -13.06
CA GLY A 251 -9.39 -16.27 -14.52
C GLY A 251 -9.48 -14.89 -15.17
N ASP A 252 -9.74 -13.82 -14.41
CA ASP A 252 -9.93 -12.45 -14.93
C ASP A 252 -8.84 -11.47 -14.45
N GLY A 253 -7.70 -12.00 -13.98
CA GLY A 253 -6.56 -11.19 -13.54
C GLY A 253 -6.84 -10.31 -12.33
N LEU A 254 -6.12 -9.19 -12.26
CA LEU A 254 -6.21 -8.20 -11.21
C LEU A 254 -6.23 -6.80 -11.84
N GLU A 255 -7.19 -5.97 -11.43
CA GLU A 255 -7.21 -4.55 -11.73
C GLU A 255 -7.10 -3.76 -10.42
N VAL A 256 -6.16 -2.80 -10.36
CA VAL A 256 -5.98 -1.89 -9.23
C VAL A 256 -6.09 -0.46 -9.73
N ASN A 257 -6.99 0.31 -9.12
CA ASN A 257 -7.25 1.70 -9.42
C ASN A 257 -6.85 2.57 -8.21
N ILE A 258 -6.04 3.58 -8.43
CA ILE A 258 -5.54 4.50 -7.40
C ILE A 258 -5.86 5.93 -7.80
N SER A 259 -6.28 6.72 -6.81
CA SER A 259 -6.52 8.16 -6.97
C SER A 259 -5.70 8.93 -5.94
N LEU A 260 -4.90 9.88 -6.40
CA LEU A 260 -4.11 10.78 -5.55
C LEU A 260 -4.52 12.22 -5.84
N ASN A 261 -4.94 12.95 -4.81
CA ASN A 261 -5.15 14.39 -4.93
C ASN A 261 -3.79 15.08 -4.82
N ASN A 262 -3.43 15.82 -5.85
CA ASN A 262 -2.24 16.66 -5.88
C ASN A 262 -2.67 18.11 -5.64
N ALA A 263 -2.97 18.42 -4.39
CA ALA A 263 -3.26 19.78 -3.98
C ALA A 263 -1.93 20.53 -3.83
N ASN A 264 -1.51 21.19 -4.92
CA ASN A 264 -0.49 22.24 -4.81
C ASN A 264 -1.07 23.46 -4.11
#